data_AF-A0AAV7NKY3-F1
#
_entry.id   AF-A0AAV7NKY3-F1
#
_cell.length_a   1.000
_cell.length_b   1.000
_cell.length_c   1.000
_cell.angle_alpha   90.00
_cell.angle_beta   90.00
_cell.angle_gamma   90.00
#
_symmetry.space_group_name_H-M   'P 1'
#
loop_
_entity.id
_entity.type
_entity.pdbx_description
1 polymer ?
#
loop_
_entity_poly.entity_id
_entity_poly.type
_entity_poly.pdbx_seq_one_letter_code
_entity_poly.pdbx_strand_id
1 'polypeptide(L)'
;MLTVEKWLSLLENARWLEYVRTFLRHSADLVYMLEHKHLSVVLQEEGRVPSCLVTSFFQVMLVFRTIIGFQSLVQKEWVVAGYPFLDRSNHLKRSDKESPLFVLFLDCIWQLLDQYPAAFQFTETYLTVLYDSTRISLFGTFLFSCPHERVKQRTEFASGKNIQLGDEKGLEFPSVWDWSLQFTAADRALFNNPLHVGKRVTDTCAKWICEFIQTDKETL
;
A
#
# COMPACT_ATOMS: atom_id res chain seq x y z
N MET A 1 31.36 -16.81 -5.94
CA MET A 1 30.02 -17.31 -6.31
C MET A 1 29.19 -17.37 -5.03
N LEU A 2 28.00 -16.77 -5.00
CA LEU A 2 27.12 -16.82 -3.82
C LEU A 2 26.52 -18.23 -3.76
N THR A 3 26.77 -18.98 -2.68
CA THR A 3 26.13 -20.28 -2.46
C THR A 3 24.69 -20.09 -1.97
N VAL A 4 23.83 -21.08 -2.20
CA VAL A 4 22.43 -21.04 -1.74
C VAL A 4 22.36 -20.86 -0.22
N GLU A 5 23.18 -21.58 0.54
CA GLU A 5 23.27 -21.47 2.00
C GLU A 5 23.64 -20.06 2.45
N LYS A 6 24.61 -19.43 1.78
CA LYS A 6 25.02 -18.05 2.08
C LYS A 6 23.91 -17.05 1.73
N TRP A 7 23.17 -17.28 0.64
CA TRP A 7 22.03 -16.45 0.26
C TRP A 7 20.89 -16.55 1.28
N LEU A 8 20.54 -17.77 1.71
CA LEU A 8 19.51 -18.00 2.74
C LEU A 8 19.89 -17.35 4.08
N SER A 9 21.15 -17.49 4.51
CA SER A 9 21.63 -16.84 5.74
C SER A 9 21.57 -15.32 5.64
N LEU A 10 21.92 -14.72 4.50
CA LEU A 10 21.80 -13.26 4.31
C LEU A 10 20.34 -12.81 4.33
N LEU A 11 19.44 -13.58 3.74
CA LEU A 11 18.00 -13.31 3.74
C LEU A 11 17.41 -13.36 5.16
N GLU A 12 17.75 -14.40 5.93
CA GLU A 12 17.32 -14.56 7.31
C GLU A 12 17.85 -13.41 8.19
N ASN A 13 19.13 -13.07 8.02
CA ASN A 13 19.76 -11.95 8.75
C ASN A 13 19.15 -10.58 8.41
N ALA A 14 18.52 -10.42 7.23
CA ALA A 14 17.81 -9.20 6.88
C ALA A 14 16.49 -9.02 7.64
N ARG A 15 15.96 -10.11 8.23
CA ARG A 15 14.71 -10.16 9.02
C ARG A 15 13.45 -9.66 8.29
N TRP A 16 13.54 -9.42 6.99
CA TRP A 16 12.44 -8.89 6.19
C TRP A 16 11.19 -9.78 6.24
N LEU A 17 11.38 -11.08 6.00
CA LEU A 17 10.29 -12.06 6.05
C LEU A 17 9.70 -12.22 7.46
N GLU A 18 10.51 -11.99 8.52
CA GLU A 18 10.03 -11.97 9.90
C GLU A 18 9.07 -10.80 10.14
N TYR A 19 9.39 -9.60 9.61
CA TYR A 19 8.47 -8.46 9.66
C TYR A 19 7.20 -8.73 8.89
N VAL A 20 7.31 -9.23 7.65
CA VAL A 20 6.14 -9.59 6.83
C VAL A 20 5.22 -10.56 7.58
N ARG A 21 5.78 -11.65 8.11
CA ARG A 21 5.01 -12.63 8.91
C ARG A 21 4.34 -11.98 10.12
N THR A 22 5.09 -11.17 10.88
CA THR A 22 4.59 -10.54 12.10
C THR A 22 3.42 -9.61 11.82
N PHE A 23 3.52 -8.76 10.79
CA PHE A 23 2.44 -7.83 10.43
C PHE A 23 1.21 -8.55 9.91
N LEU A 24 1.38 -9.57 9.05
CA LEU A 24 0.26 -10.37 8.56
C LEU A 24 -0.45 -11.12 9.69
N ARG A 25 0.30 -11.75 10.59
CA ARG A 25 -0.27 -12.45 11.76
C ARG A 25 -1.03 -11.51 12.67
N HIS A 26 -0.44 -10.37 13.02
CA HIS A 26 -1.10 -9.38 13.88
C HIS A 26 -2.38 -8.85 13.23
N SER A 27 -2.37 -8.61 11.92
CA SER A 27 -3.53 -8.14 11.18
C SER A 27 -4.63 -9.20 11.12
N ALA A 28 -4.27 -10.47 10.93
CA ALA A 28 -5.23 -11.58 10.96
C ALA A 28 -5.87 -11.73 12.35
N ASP A 29 -5.08 -11.64 13.42
CA ASP A 29 -5.59 -11.66 14.80
C ASP A 29 -6.58 -10.50 15.04
N LEU A 30 -6.26 -9.28 14.58
CA LEU A 30 -7.15 -8.13 14.68
C LEU A 30 -8.47 -8.36 13.93
N VAL A 31 -8.42 -8.86 12.70
CA VAL A 31 -9.63 -9.17 11.94
C VAL A 31 -10.47 -10.24 12.65
N TYR A 32 -9.83 -11.28 13.20
CA TYR A 32 -10.53 -12.31 13.97
C TYR A 32 -11.24 -11.72 15.20
N MET A 33 -10.59 -10.81 15.93
CA MET A 33 -11.19 -10.14 17.08
C MET A 33 -12.39 -9.24 16.68
N LEU A 34 -12.30 -8.57 15.52
CA LEU A 34 -13.36 -7.70 15.01
C LEU A 34 -14.57 -8.50 14.48
N GLU A 35 -14.35 -9.50 13.62
CA GLU A 35 -15.43 -10.25 12.95
C GLU A 35 -16.06 -11.33 13.85
N HIS A 36 -15.26 -12.06 14.63
CA HIS A 36 -15.76 -13.20 15.40
C HIS A 36 -16.06 -12.89 16.87
N LYS A 37 -15.27 -11.99 17.50
CA LYS A 37 -15.50 -11.62 18.90
C LYS A 37 -16.32 -10.34 19.05
N HIS A 38 -16.60 -9.63 17.96
CA HIS A 38 -17.33 -8.35 17.94
C HIS A 38 -16.74 -7.32 18.91
N LEU A 39 -15.42 -7.33 19.09
CA LEU A 39 -14.72 -6.40 19.97
C LEU A 39 -14.35 -5.13 19.21
N SER A 40 -14.43 -3.97 19.85
CA SER A 40 -13.84 -2.74 19.31
C SER A 40 -12.35 -2.69 19.65
N VAL A 41 -11.50 -2.39 18.67
CA VAL A 41 -10.06 -2.27 18.85
C VAL A 41 -9.64 -0.81 18.72
N VAL A 42 -8.91 -0.30 19.71
CA VAL A 42 -8.28 1.02 19.66
C VAL A 42 -6.78 0.83 19.49
N LEU A 43 -6.22 1.36 18.40
CA LEU A 43 -4.79 1.37 18.17
C LEU A 43 -4.18 2.55 18.93
N GLN A 44 -3.41 2.24 19.97
CA GLN A 44 -2.68 3.24 20.75
C GLN A 44 -1.20 3.13 20.40
N GLU A 45 -0.73 3.99 19.50
CA GLU A 45 0.68 4.10 19.16
C GLU A 45 1.16 5.55 19.21
N GLU A 46 2.42 5.74 19.63
CA GLU A 46 3.10 7.04 19.64
C GLU A 46 3.53 7.42 18.21
N GLY A 47 2.56 7.66 17.32
CA GLY A 47 2.85 8.16 15.98
C GLY A 47 1.79 7.84 14.93
N ARG A 48 1.73 8.70 13.91
CA ARG A 48 0.80 8.58 12.78
C ARG A 48 1.15 7.46 11.81
N VAL A 49 2.42 7.08 11.68
CA VAL A 49 2.88 6.17 10.62
C VAL A 49 2.67 4.68 10.96
N PRO A 50 3.02 4.19 12.17
CA PRO A 50 2.82 2.79 12.51
C PRO A 50 1.33 2.39 12.59
N SER A 51 0.49 3.32 13.05
CA SER A 51 -0.97 3.12 13.10
C SER A 51 -1.58 2.97 11.71
N CYS A 52 -1.17 3.80 10.74
CA CYS A 52 -1.62 3.70 9.34
C CYS A 52 -1.26 2.36 8.67
N LEU A 53 -0.12 1.77 9.05
CA LEU A 53 0.33 0.48 8.53
C LEU A 53 -0.59 -0.64 9.03
N VAL A 54 -0.82 -0.70 10.34
CA VAL A 54 -1.72 -1.70 10.94
C VAL A 54 -3.16 -1.52 10.44
N THR A 55 -3.65 -0.27 10.36
CA THR A 55 -5.00 0.01 9.88
C THR A 55 -5.22 -0.40 8.44
N SER A 56 -4.23 -0.18 7.58
CA SER A 56 -4.34 -0.54 6.16
C SER A 56 -4.36 -2.04 5.96
N PHE A 57 -3.58 -2.83 6.72
CA PHE A 57 -3.59 -4.30 6.57
C PHE A 57 -4.95 -4.94 6.87
N PHE A 58 -5.53 -4.68 8.05
CA PHE A 58 -6.80 -5.30 8.40
C PHE A 58 -7.92 -4.84 7.45
N GLN A 59 -7.86 -3.60 6.97
CA GLN A 59 -8.83 -3.06 6.01
C GLN A 59 -8.74 -3.75 4.64
N VAL A 60 -7.54 -4.08 4.15
CA VAL A 60 -7.39 -4.91 2.95
C VAL A 60 -8.00 -6.29 3.17
N MET A 61 -7.69 -6.92 4.32
CA MET A 61 -8.23 -8.24 4.65
C MET A 61 -9.77 -8.24 4.74
N LEU A 62 -10.41 -7.13 5.13
CA LEU A 62 -11.87 -7.01 5.23
C LEU A 62 -12.57 -6.58 3.94
N VAL A 63 -12.19 -5.44 3.35
CA VAL A 63 -13.05 -4.74 2.37
C VAL A 63 -12.32 -4.28 1.11
N PHE A 64 -11.05 -3.89 1.17
CA PHE A 64 -10.39 -3.13 0.10
C PHE A 64 -9.59 -3.99 -0.89
N ARG A 65 -10.18 -5.09 -1.37
CA ARG A 65 -9.55 -6.05 -2.32
C ARG A 65 -9.84 -5.75 -3.80
N THR A 66 -10.63 -4.72 -4.09
CA THR A 66 -10.88 -4.21 -5.46
C THR A 66 -9.84 -3.16 -5.83
N ILE A 67 -9.61 -2.91 -7.12
CA ILE A 67 -8.66 -1.85 -7.58
C ILE A 67 -9.06 -0.50 -6.96
N ILE A 68 -10.32 -0.08 -7.16
CA ILE A 68 -10.83 1.20 -6.65
C ILE A 68 -10.81 1.24 -5.11
N GLY A 69 -11.14 0.10 -4.47
CA GLY A 69 -11.08 -0.02 -3.02
C GLY A 69 -9.66 0.21 -2.51
N PHE A 70 -8.68 -0.50 -3.08
CA PHE A 70 -7.29 -0.39 -2.68
C PHE A 70 -6.73 1.02 -2.92
N GLN A 71 -7.07 1.67 -4.04
CA GLN A 71 -6.72 3.07 -4.28
C GLN A 71 -7.27 4.00 -3.20
N SER A 72 -8.55 3.82 -2.84
CA SER A 72 -9.21 4.61 -1.80
C SER A 72 -8.53 4.41 -0.44
N LEU A 73 -8.13 3.17 -0.13
CA LEU A 73 -7.39 2.85 1.08
C LEU A 73 -6.02 3.54 1.12
N VAL A 74 -5.23 3.42 0.05
CA VAL A 74 -3.91 4.06 -0.04
C VAL A 74 -4.04 5.58 0.05
N GLN A 75 -5.03 6.15 -0.64
CA GLN A 75 -5.32 7.57 -0.57
C GLN A 75 -5.65 8.03 0.86
N LYS A 76 -6.45 7.24 1.59
CA LYS A 76 -6.89 7.58 2.95
C LYS A 76 -5.78 7.38 3.99
N GLU A 77 -5.24 6.16 4.09
CA GLU A 77 -4.33 5.77 5.17
C GLU A 77 -2.88 6.21 4.94
N TRP A 78 -2.47 6.47 3.69
CA TRP A 78 -1.09 6.82 3.40
C TRP A 78 -0.97 8.27 2.94
N VAL A 79 -1.76 8.69 1.96
CA VAL A 79 -1.61 10.02 1.36
C VAL A 79 -2.25 11.12 2.21
N VAL A 80 -3.46 10.90 2.73
CA VAL A 80 -4.16 11.89 3.58
C VAL A 80 -3.59 11.91 5.00
N ALA A 81 -3.24 10.74 5.55
CA ALA A 81 -2.57 10.64 6.85
C ALA A 81 -1.16 11.27 6.88
N GLY A 82 -0.59 11.53 5.70
CA GLY A 82 0.66 12.28 5.55
C GLY A 82 1.91 11.41 5.65
N TYR A 83 1.85 10.19 5.11
CA TYR A 83 3.05 9.37 4.96
C TYR A 83 4.06 10.09 4.05
N PRO A 84 5.30 10.31 4.51
CA PRO A 84 6.27 11.12 3.78
C PRO A 84 6.97 10.31 2.69
N PHE A 85 6.25 10.01 1.60
CA PHE A 85 6.74 9.17 0.48
C PHE A 85 8.09 9.68 -0.07
N LEU A 86 8.27 10.99 -0.27
CA LEU A 86 9.51 11.55 -0.80
C LEU A 86 10.70 11.44 0.16
N ASP A 87 10.49 11.73 1.44
CA ASP A 87 11.57 11.67 2.44
C ASP A 87 12.03 10.23 2.70
N ARG A 88 11.09 9.27 2.59
CA ARG A 88 11.37 7.84 2.78
C ARG A 88 11.86 7.14 1.51
N SER A 89 11.60 7.68 0.32
CA SER A 89 12.09 7.11 -0.96
C SER A 89 13.51 7.55 -1.32
N ASN A 90 14.14 8.37 -0.49
CA ASN A 90 15.55 8.77 -0.54
C ASN A 90 16.04 9.33 -1.91
N HIS A 91 15.13 9.85 -2.73
CA HIS A 91 15.43 10.35 -4.10
C HIS A 91 16.51 11.43 -4.14
N LEU A 92 16.67 12.17 -3.04
CA LEU A 92 17.63 13.27 -2.95
C LEU A 92 18.84 12.93 -2.04
N LYS A 93 18.93 11.71 -1.48
CA LYS A 93 19.97 11.33 -0.50
C LYS A 93 20.11 12.33 0.66
N ARG A 94 18.98 12.87 1.14
CA ARG A 94 18.95 13.99 2.11
C ARG A 94 18.70 13.57 3.56
N SER A 95 18.44 12.28 3.82
CA SER A 95 17.93 11.85 5.14
C SER A 95 18.30 10.40 5.46
N ASP A 96 18.83 10.18 6.67
CA ASP A 96 19.01 8.84 7.27
C ASP A 96 17.69 8.21 7.75
N LYS A 97 16.56 8.90 7.55
CA LYS A 97 15.22 8.44 7.95
C LYS A 97 14.60 7.55 6.87
N GLU A 98 15.36 6.67 6.21
CA GLU A 98 14.76 5.70 5.29
C GLU A 98 13.97 4.67 6.09
N SER A 99 12.71 4.43 5.72
CA SER A 99 11.89 3.39 6.37
C SER A 99 10.98 2.78 5.32
N PRO A 100 11.23 1.52 4.91
CA PRO A 100 10.57 0.86 3.78
C PRO A 100 9.14 0.40 4.11
N LEU A 101 8.37 1.18 4.87
CA LEU A 101 7.05 0.75 5.36
C LEU A 101 6.02 0.60 4.25
N PHE A 102 6.05 1.45 3.22
CA PHE A 102 5.12 1.31 2.11
C PHE A 102 5.43 0.08 1.25
N VAL A 103 6.72 -0.25 1.03
CA VAL A 103 7.08 -1.48 0.33
C VAL A 103 6.82 -2.71 1.19
N LEU A 104 7.01 -2.64 2.50
CA LEU A 104 6.62 -3.69 3.43
C LEU A 104 5.11 -3.96 3.37
N PHE A 105 4.32 -2.89 3.33
CA PHE A 105 2.88 -2.97 3.11
C PHE A 105 2.55 -3.68 1.81
N LEU A 106 3.12 -3.25 0.68
CA LEU A 106 2.86 -3.88 -0.62
C LEU A 106 3.31 -5.34 -0.68
N ASP A 107 4.45 -5.70 -0.09
CA ASP A 107 4.92 -7.08 -0.02
C ASP A 107 3.94 -7.96 0.78
N CYS A 108 3.52 -7.49 1.96
CA CYS A 108 2.49 -8.19 2.74
C CYS A 108 1.18 -8.38 1.93
N ILE A 109 0.75 -7.38 1.14
CA ILE A 109 -0.43 -7.54 0.27
C ILE A 109 -0.15 -8.54 -0.86
N TRP A 110 1.05 -8.55 -1.42
CA TRP A 110 1.46 -9.54 -2.41
C TRP A 110 1.44 -10.96 -1.84
N GLN A 111 1.91 -11.18 -0.60
CA GLN A 111 1.80 -12.49 0.07
C GLN A 111 0.34 -12.97 0.16
N LEU A 112 -0.59 -12.06 0.49
CA LEU A 112 -2.02 -12.40 0.54
C LEU A 112 -2.60 -12.65 -0.86
N LEU A 113 -2.15 -11.91 -1.87
CA LEU A 113 -2.55 -12.08 -3.25
C LEU A 113 -2.08 -13.44 -3.81
N ASP A 114 -0.85 -13.84 -3.50
CA ASP A 114 -0.27 -15.11 -3.95
C ASP A 114 -0.98 -16.31 -3.29
N GLN A 115 -1.27 -16.22 -1.98
CA GLN A 115 -2.00 -17.26 -1.26
C GLN A 115 -3.49 -17.34 -1.63
N TYR A 116 -4.12 -16.20 -1.93
CA TYR A 116 -5.56 -16.10 -2.18
C TYR A 116 -5.88 -15.31 -3.45
N PRO A 117 -5.45 -15.77 -4.65
CA PRO A 117 -5.55 -14.99 -5.87
C PRO A 117 -6.99 -14.62 -6.22
N ALA A 118 -7.96 -15.52 -6.01
CA ALA A 118 -9.36 -15.24 -6.29
C ALA A 118 -9.97 -14.11 -5.45
N ALA A 119 -9.37 -13.80 -4.29
CA ALA A 119 -9.86 -12.76 -3.38
C ALA A 119 -9.56 -11.34 -3.85
N PHE A 120 -8.55 -11.15 -4.70
CA PHE A 120 -8.05 -9.83 -5.10
C PHE A 120 -8.38 -9.55 -6.57
N GLN A 121 -8.95 -8.37 -6.83
CA GLN A 121 -9.25 -7.91 -8.19
C GLN A 121 -7.97 -7.50 -8.94
N PHE A 122 -6.94 -7.08 -8.21
CA PHE A 122 -5.70 -6.61 -8.80
C PHE A 122 -4.62 -7.69 -8.83
N THR A 123 -3.60 -7.49 -9.68
CA THR A 123 -2.45 -8.38 -9.86
C THR A 123 -1.19 -7.86 -9.16
N GLU A 124 -0.14 -8.68 -9.11
CA GLU A 124 1.21 -8.22 -8.74
C GLU A 124 1.67 -7.03 -9.59
N THR A 125 1.41 -7.06 -10.91
CA THR A 125 1.77 -5.97 -11.82
C THR A 125 1.20 -4.63 -11.34
N TYR A 126 -0.03 -4.62 -10.84
CA TYR A 126 -0.62 -3.42 -10.27
C TYR A 126 0.12 -2.92 -9.02
N LEU A 127 0.53 -3.83 -8.13
CA LEU A 127 1.31 -3.47 -6.93
C LEU A 127 2.69 -2.90 -7.28
N THR A 128 3.38 -3.50 -8.26
CA THR A 128 4.68 -3.02 -8.76
C THR A 128 4.56 -1.64 -9.37
N VAL A 129 3.58 -1.44 -10.27
CA VAL A 129 3.35 -0.13 -10.90
C VAL A 129 2.98 0.93 -9.87
N LEU A 130 2.19 0.59 -8.85
CA LEU A 130 1.88 1.49 -7.76
C LEU A 130 3.15 1.89 -7.00
N TYR A 131 4.02 0.93 -6.68
CA TYR A 131 5.29 1.20 -6.02
C TYR A 131 6.17 2.14 -6.85
N ASP A 132 6.33 1.85 -8.14
CA ASP A 132 7.11 2.69 -9.05
C ASP A 132 6.54 4.10 -9.15
N SER A 133 5.20 4.24 -9.14
CA SER A 133 4.54 5.54 -9.16
C SER A 133 4.82 6.40 -7.93
N THR A 134 5.18 5.81 -6.78
CA THR A 134 5.66 6.58 -5.61
C THR A 134 7.02 7.22 -5.83
N ARG A 135 7.79 6.70 -6.78
CA ARG A 135 9.11 7.22 -7.17
C ARG A 135 9.07 8.19 -8.33
N ILE A 136 8.01 8.14 -9.13
CA ILE A 136 7.83 9.02 -10.28
C ILE A 136 7.24 10.34 -9.80
N SER A 137 8.01 11.42 -9.91
CA SER A 137 7.59 12.78 -9.51
C SER A 137 6.65 13.47 -10.51
N LEU A 138 5.96 12.69 -11.35
CA LEU A 138 5.03 13.19 -12.39
C LEU A 138 3.64 13.52 -11.82
N PHE A 139 3.21 12.83 -10.75
CA PHE A 139 1.86 12.95 -10.19
C PHE A 139 1.86 13.62 -8.82
N GLY A 140 0.83 14.40 -8.54
CA GLY A 140 0.69 15.14 -7.29
C GLY A 140 0.38 14.28 -6.06
N THR A 141 0.03 13.01 -6.26
CA THR A 141 -0.50 12.13 -5.21
C THR A 141 0.53 11.83 -4.12
N PHE A 142 1.77 11.51 -4.48
CA PHE A 142 2.82 11.09 -3.53
C PHE A 142 3.87 12.17 -3.25
N LEU A 143 3.76 13.35 -3.87
CA LEU A 143 4.78 14.40 -3.80
C LEU A 143 4.83 15.17 -2.46
N PHE A 144 3.79 15.13 -1.64
CA PHE A 144 3.71 16.04 -0.48
C PHE A 144 3.20 15.33 0.77
N SER A 145 3.92 15.53 1.87
CA SER A 145 3.73 14.84 3.16
C SER A 145 2.55 15.39 3.96
N CYS A 146 2.05 16.59 3.67
CA CYS A 146 0.79 17.06 4.24
C CYS A 146 -0.04 17.89 3.23
N PRO A 147 -1.37 17.99 3.43
CA PRO A 147 -2.24 18.81 2.58
C PRO A 147 -1.77 20.28 2.49
N HIS A 148 -1.24 20.81 3.60
CA HIS A 148 -0.71 22.18 3.64
C HIS A 148 0.53 22.37 2.74
N GLU A 149 1.50 21.44 2.80
CA GLU A 149 2.66 21.44 1.90
C GLU A 149 2.25 21.27 0.43
N ARG A 150 1.23 20.44 0.17
CA ARG A 150 0.67 20.24 -1.18
C ARG A 150 0.13 21.52 -1.79
N VAL A 151 -0.56 22.35 -1.00
CA VAL A 151 -1.06 23.65 -1.47
C VAL A 151 0.09 24.63 -1.66
N LYS A 152 1.01 24.73 -0.68
CA LYS A 152 2.13 25.68 -0.73
C LYS A 152 3.07 25.44 -1.92
N GLN A 153 3.49 24.18 -2.15
CA GLN A 153 4.44 23.86 -3.23
C GLN A 153 3.79 23.95 -4.62
N ARG A 154 2.48 23.75 -4.75
CA ARG A 154 1.74 24.05 -6.01
C ARG A 154 1.86 25.53 -6.37
N THR A 155 1.64 26.41 -5.39
CA THR A 155 1.73 27.86 -5.58
C THR A 155 3.16 28.31 -5.91
N GLU A 156 4.16 27.74 -5.24
CA GLU A 156 5.58 28.07 -5.50
C GLU A 156 6.06 27.60 -6.89
N PHE A 157 5.66 26.40 -7.33
CA PHE A 157 6.00 25.89 -8.67
C PHE A 157 5.38 26.71 -9.79
N ALA A 158 4.14 27.19 -9.60
CA ALA A 158 3.46 28.08 -10.54
C ALA A 158 4.23 29.39 -10.74
N SER A 159 4.62 30.02 -9.64
CA SER A 159 5.38 31.27 -9.63
C SER A 159 6.78 31.11 -10.20
N GLY A 160 7.47 29.98 -9.93
CA GLY A 160 8.84 29.74 -10.39
C GLY A 160 9.01 29.47 -11.88
N LYS A 161 7.94 29.09 -12.60
CA LYS A 161 7.99 28.80 -14.04
C LYS A 161 7.33 29.85 -14.94
N ASN A 162 6.91 31.00 -14.40
CA ASN A 162 6.17 32.04 -15.14
C ASN A 162 4.97 31.49 -15.94
N ILE A 163 4.32 30.44 -15.44
CA ILE A 163 3.11 29.91 -16.06
C ILE A 163 1.99 30.90 -15.72
N GLN A 164 1.49 31.62 -16.73
CA GLN A 164 0.31 32.47 -16.57
C GLN A 164 -0.89 31.56 -16.28
N LEU A 165 -1.20 31.41 -14.99
CA LEU A 165 -2.44 30.80 -14.56
C LEU A 165 -3.56 31.76 -14.95
N GLY A 166 -4.33 31.39 -15.98
CA GLY A 166 -5.60 32.06 -16.25
C GLY A 166 -6.47 31.99 -14.99
N ASP A 167 -7.15 33.10 -14.69
CA ASP A 167 -7.94 33.27 -13.49
C ASP A 167 -8.75 32.00 -13.16
N GLU A 168 -8.59 31.56 -11.90
CA GLU A 168 -9.35 30.52 -11.19
C GLU A 168 -8.86 29.06 -11.16
N LYS A 169 -7.86 28.62 -11.95
CA LYS A 169 -7.36 27.23 -11.80
C LYS A 169 -5.89 27.17 -11.48
N GLY A 170 -5.59 26.90 -10.20
CA GLY A 170 -4.29 26.49 -9.70
C GLY A 170 -3.58 25.47 -10.61
N LEU A 171 -2.25 25.34 -10.49
CA LEU A 171 -1.52 24.26 -11.16
C LEU A 171 -2.03 22.91 -10.64
N GLU A 172 -2.77 22.20 -11.49
CA GLU A 172 -3.32 20.88 -11.18
C GLU A 172 -2.33 19.81 -11.63
N PHE A 173 -1.63 19.23 -10.67
CA PHE A 173 -0.92 17.98 -10.91
C PHE A 173 -1.95 16.86 -11.10
N PRO A 174 -1.84 16.05 -12.16
CA PRO A 174 -2.73 14.93 -12.36
C PRO A 174 -2.62 13.94 -11.20
N SER A 175 -3.72 13.22 -10.96
CA SER A 175 -3.75 12.14 -9.99
C SER A 175 -3.05 10.91 -10.56
N VAL A 176 -2.26 10.23 -9.73
CA VAL A 176 -1.65 8.94 -10.10
C VAL A 176 -2.68 7.87 -10.44
N TRP A 177 -3.90 8.01 -9.89
CA TRP A 177 -5.00 7.07 -10.12
C TRP A 177 -5.57 7.15 -11.54
N ASP A 178 -5.27 8.23 -12.28
CA ASP A 178 -5.55 8.28 -13.71
C ASP A 178 -4.45 7.56 -14.49
N TRP A 179 -4.49 6.23 -14.41
CA TRP A 179 -3.56 5.34 -15.10
C TRP A 179 -3.60 5.51 -16.62
N SER A 180 -4.63 6.15 -17.18
CA SER A 180 -4.73 6.38 -18.61
C SER A 180 -3.71 7.38 -19.15
N LEU A 181 -3.15 8.21 -18.27
CA LEU A 181 -2.08 9.14 -18.59
C LEU A 181 -0.72 8.45 -18.77
N GLN A 182 -0.56 7.24 -18.25
CA GLN A 182 0.71 6.49 -18.26
C GLN A 182 0.66 5.24 -19.15
N PHE A 183 -0.50 4.59 -19.20
CA PHE A 183 -0.61 3.23 -19.72
C PHE A 183 -1.74 3.11 -20.74
N THR A 184 -1.50 2.29 -21.78
CA THR A 184 -2.52 2.00 -22.79
C THR A 184 -3.66 1.15 -22.20
N ALA A 185 -4.77 1.00 -22.92
CA ALA A 185 -5.86 0.14 -22.46
C ALA A 185 -5.42 -1.33 -22.30
N ALA A 186 -4.50 -1.81 -23.15
CA ALA A 186 -3.95 -3.15 -23.07
C ALA A 186 -3.09 -3.34 -21.81
N ASP A 187 -2.23 -2.37 -21.49
CA ASP A 187 -1.41 -2.41 -20.28
C ASP A 187 -2.28 -2.39 -19.01
N ARG A 188 -3.31 -1.54 -18.99
CA ARG A 188 -4.25 -1.47 -17.86
C ARG A 188 -5.07 -2.74 -17.68
N ALA A 189 -5.23 -3.57 -18.72
CA ALA A 189 -5.87 -4.87 -18.58
C ALA A 189 -5.05 -5.80 -17.68
N LEU A 190 -3.71 -5.68 -17.68
CA LEU A 190 -2.81 -6.47 -16.82
C LEU A 190 -3.01 -6.19 -15.33
N PHE A 191 -3.62 -5.06 -14.97
CA PHE A 191 -3.94 -4.76 -13.57
C PHE A 191 -5.06 -5.65 -13.02
N ASN A 192 -5.90 -6.23 -13.89
CA ASN A 192 -7.05 -7.00 -13.46
C ASN A 192 -6.70 -8.49 -13.39
N ASN A 193 -6.95 -9.09 -12.24
CA ASN A 193 -6.74 -10.50 -12.01
C ASN A 193 -7.90 -11.32 -12.63
N PRO A 194 -7.62 -12.19 -13.62
CA PRO A 194 -8.65 -13.00 -14.25
C PRO A 194 -9.27 -14.05 -13.31
N LEU A 195 -8.58 -14.41 -12.23
CA LEU A 195 -9.06 -15.36 -11.22
C LEU A 195 -10.02 -14.72 -10.22
N HIS A 196 -10.18 -13.39 -10.24
CA HIS A 196 -10.98 -12.70 -9.25
C HIS A 196 -12.45 -13.12 -9.32
N VAL A 197 -12.92 -13.76 -8.26
CA VAL A 197 -14.34 -14.08 -8.10
C VAL A 197 -14.95 -12.89 -7.36
N GLY A 198 -15.65 -12.02 -8.09
CA GLY A 198 -16.37 -10.89 -7.49
C GLY A 198 -17.25 -11.35 -6.33
N LYS A 199 -17.34 -10.55 -5.26
CA LYS A 199 -18.04 -10.91 -4.01
C LYS A 199 -19.40 -11.59 -4.27
N ARG A 200 -19.51 -12.89 -3.99
CA ARG A 200 -20.76 -13.45 -3.49
C ARG A 200 -20.87 -13.06 -2.02
N VAL A 201 -22.04 -12.55 -1.63
CA VAL A 201 -22.36 -11.99 -0.30
C VAL A 201 -22.05 -12.95 0.88
N THR A 202 -21.75 -14.22 0.60
CA THR A 202 -21.50 -15.30 1.56
C THR A 202 -20.04 -15.73 1.71
N ASP A 203 -19.10 -15.23 0.90
CA ASP A 203 -17.66 -15.49 1.10
C ASP A 203 -17.12 -14.50 2.14
N THR A 204 -17.50 -14.73 3.39
CA THR A 204 -17.08 -13.95 4.55
C THR A 204 -15.56 -13.96 4.67
N CYS A 205 -14.98 -12.78 4.91
CA CYS A 205 -13.55 -12.64 5.19
C CYS A 205 -13.05 -13.62 6.25
N ALA A 206 -13.92 -13.95 7.21
CA ALA A 206 -13.79 -15.02 8.18
C ALA A 206 -13.17 -16.33 7.66
N LYS A 207 -13.53 -16.86 6.48
CA LYS A 207 -13.15 -18.23 6.11
C LYS A 207 -11.66 -18.36 5.76
N TRP A 208 -11.17 -17.51 4.87
CA TRP A 208 -9.76 -17.51 4.48
C TRP A 208 -8.84 -16.93 5.57
N ILE A 209 -9.36 -16.03 6.43
CA ILE A 209 -8.60 -15.51 7.58
C ILE A 209 -8.48 -16.56 8.69
N CYS A 210 -9.55 -17.34 8.94
CA CYS A 210 -9.47 -18.49 9.84
C CYS A 210 -8.53 -19.56 9.29
N GLU A 211 -8.55 -19.83 7.98
CA GLU A 211 -7.59 -20.71 7.32
C GLU A 211 -6.16 -20.17 7.49
N PHE A 212 -5.90 -18.89 7.22
CA PHE A 212 -4.58 -18.26 7.43
C PHE A 212 -4.06 -18.44 8.87
N ILE A 213 -4.91 -18.21 9.87
CA ILE A 213 -4.56 -18.39 11.30
C ILE A 213 -4.33 -19.88 11.64
N GLN A 214 -5.06 -20.80 11.01
CA GLN A 214 -4.92 -22.25 11.22
C GLN A 214 -3.64 -22.79 10.56
N THR A 215 -3.31 -22.37 9.34
CA THR A 215 -2.11 -22.81 8.63
C THR A 215 -0.83 -22.42 9.37
N ASP A 216 -0.78 -21.23 9.98
CA ASP A 216 0.39 -20.78 10.77
C ASP A 216 0.53 -21.53 12.12
N LYS A 217 -0.52 -22.22 12.59
CA LYS A 217 -0.46 -23.11 13.78
C LYS A 217 0.05 -24.51 13.45
N GLU A 218 -0.11 -24.98 12.22
CA GLU A 218 0.35 -26.32 11.79
C GLU A 218 1.81 -26.33 11.32
N THR A 219 2.40 -25.16 11.04
CA THR A 219 3.82 -24.98 10.69
C THR A 219 4.75 -24.75 11.90
N LEU A 220 4.36 -25.22 13.09
CA LEU A 220 5.17 -25.20 14.33
C LEU A 220 5.38 -26.62 14.88
#